data_AF-A0A9D7X5Q6-F1
#
_entry.id   AF-A0A9D7X5Q6-F1
#
_cell.length_a   1.000
_cell.length_b   1.000
_cell.length_c   1.000
_cell.angle_alpha   90.00
_cell.angle_beta   90.00
_cell.angle_gamma   90.00
#
_symmetry.space_group_name_H-M   'P 1'
#
loop_
_entity.id
_entity.type
_entity.pdbx_description
1 polymer ?
#
loop_
_entity_poly.entity_id
_entity_poly.type
_entity_poly.pdbx_seq_one_letter_code
_entity_poly.pdbx_strand_id
1 'polypeptide(L)' 'NLDEALDVVETLLLLAPGEPALWREAGILNARLDRVREAVTALEEYLKNADADASRYRTSILLQELRTRLK' A
#
# COMPACT_ATOMS: atom_id res chain seq x y z
N ASN A 1 11.64 -9.64 -9.34
CA ASN A 1 11.98 -8.20 -9.34
C ASN A 1 10.92 -7.44 -8.50
N LEU A 2 11.19 -6.25 -7.95
CA LEU A 2 10.15 -5.49 -7.20
C LEU A 2 9.08 -4.92 -8.13
N ASP A 3 9.47 -4.47 -9.33
CA ASP A 3 8.54 -4.01 -10.35
C ASP A 3 7.61 -5.15 -10.81
N GLU A 4 8.15 -6.32 -11.13
CA GLU A 4 7.33 -7.51 -11.48
C GLU A 4 6.36 -7.91 -10.36
N ALA A 5 6.79 -7.81 -9.09
CA ALA A 5 5.91 -8.10 -7.96
C ALA A 5 4.77 -7.07 -7.87
N LEU A 6 5.07 -5.80 -8.13
CA LEU A 6 4.06 -4.75 -8.17
C LEU A 6 3.09 -4.98 -9.33
N ASP A 7 3.57 -5.34 -10.53
CA ASP A 7 2.73 -5.64 -11.69
C ASP A 7 1.72 -6.77 -11.39
N VAL A 8 2.15 -7.81 -10.67
CA VAL A 8 1.28 -8.90 -10.22
C VAL A 8 0.21 -8.38 -9.26
N VAL A 9 0.58 -7.60 -8.24
CA VAL A 9 -0.37 -7.06 -7.25
C VAL A 9 -1.36 -6.10 -7.92
N GLU A 10 -0.90 -5.24 -8.82
CA GLU A 10 -1.75 -4.32 -9.59
C GLU A 10 -2.74 -5.09 -10.48
N THR A 11 -2.30 -6.17 -11.12
CA THR A 11 -3.19 -7.06 -11.86
C THR A 11 -4.25 -7.71 -10.95
N LEU A 12 -3.87 -8.15 -9.76
CA LEU A 12 -4.81 -8.71 -8.79
C LEU A 12 -5.82 -7.68 -8.31
N LEU A 13 -5.41 -6.42 -8.12
CA LEU A 13 -6.31 -5.32 -7.75
C LEU A 13 -7.36 -5.01 -8.81
N LEU A 14 -7.06 -5.24 -10.10
CA LEU A 14 -8.07 -5.16 -11.17
C LEU A 14 -9.16 -6.23 -11.03
N LEU A 15 -8.80 -7.41 -10.52
CA LEU A 15 -9.71 -8.55 -10.35
C LEU A 15 -10.44 -8.52 -9.00
N ALA A 16 -9.79 -8.01 -7.96
CA ALA A 16 -10.26 -8.02 -6.58
C ALA A 16 -9.99 -6.68 -5.88
N PRO A 17 -10.64 -5.57 -6.31
CA PRO A 17 -10.40 -4.24 -5.73
C PRO A 17 -10.86 -4.12 -4.26
N GLY A 18 -11.71 -5.04 -3.81
CA GLY A 18 -12.22 -5.09 -2.43
C GLY A 18 -11.33 -5.85 -1.45
N GLU A 19 -10.18 -6.38 -1.87
CA GLU A 19 -9.26 -7.14 -1.01
C GLU A 19 -8.24 -6.17 -0.36
N PRO A 20 -8.36 -5.83 0.94
CA PRO A 20 -7.50 -4.82 1.56
C PRO A 20 -6.03 -5.24 1.58
N ALA A 21 -5.74 -6.55 1.69
CA ALA A 21 -4.37 -7.04 1.73
C ALA A 21 -3.55 -6.61 0.49
N LEU A 22 -4.18 -6.62 -0.70
CA LEU A 22 -3.54 -6.23 -1.95
C LEU A 22 -3.15 -4.74 -1.97
N TRP A 23 -4.00 -3.86 -1.45
CA TRP A 23 -3.70 -2.43 -1.32
C TRP A 23 -2.50 -2.18 -0.40
N ARG A 24 -2.40 -2.94 0.69
CA ARG A 24 -1.24 -2.85 1.59
C ARG A 24 0.05 -3.33 0.91
N GLU A 25 -0.01 -4.44 0.18
CA GLU A 25 1.14 -4.96 -0.57
C GLU A 25 1.61 -3.98 -1.64
N ALA A 26 0.68 -3.42 -2.43
CA ALA A 26 0.98 -2.39 -3.41
C ALA A 26 1.67 -1.17 -2.78
N GLY A 27 1.18 -0.73 -1.62
CA GLY A 27 1.78 0.40 -0.90
C GLY A 27 3.20 0.12 -0.40
N ILE A 28 3.46 -1.08 0.14
CA ILE A 28 4.80 -1.48 0.59
C ILE A 28 5.77 -1.59 -0.60
N LEU A 29 5.33 -2.18 -1.71
CA LEU A 29 6.16 -2.32 -2.91
C LEU A 29 6.51 -0.97 -3.52
N ASN A 30 5.54 -0.08 -3.66
CA ASN A 30 5.77 1.30 -4.13
C ASN A 30 6.72 2.07 -3.20
N ALA A 31 6.59 1.90 -1.87
CA ALA A 31 7.50 2.54 -0.92
C ALA A 31 8.94 2.08 -1.09
N ARG A 32 9.16 0.77 -1.35
CA ARG A 32 10.49 0.19 -1.59
C ARG A 32 11.07 0.59 -2.95
N LEU A 33 10.22 0.91 -3.92
CA LEU A 33 10.57 1.44 -5.24
C LEU A 33 10.76 2.96 -5.27
N ASP A 34 10.70 3.62 -4.10
CA ASP A 34 10.76 5.08 -3.96
C ASP A 34 9.62 5.86 -4.64
N ARG A 35 8.53 5.17 -4.99
CA ARG A 35 7.29 5.72 -5.56
C ARG A 35 6.38 6.18 -4.43
N VAL A 36 6.81 7.25 -3.75
CA VAL A 36 6.22 7.67 -2.46
C VAL A 36 4.74 8.06 -2.58
N ARG A 37 4.31 8.70 -3.67
CA ARG A 37 2.92 9.14 -3.84
C ARG A 37 1.97 7.95 -3.99
N GLU A 38 2.35 7.01 -4.84
CA GLU A 38 1.63 5.77 -5.12
C GLU A 38 1.54 4.90 -3.86
N ALA A 39 2.64 4.85 -3.09
CA ALA A 39 2.66 4.16 -1.80
C ALA A 39 1.63 4.75 -0.82
N VAL A 40 1.61 6.08 -0.70
CA VAL A 40 0.63 6.79 0.16
C VAL A 40 -0.79 6.47 -0.26
N THR A 41 -1.11 6.59 -1.55
CA THR A 41 -2.46 6.31 -2.08
C THR A 41 -2.90 4.87 -1.77
N ALA A 42 -2.06 3.88 -2.03
CA ALA A 42 -2.42 2.48 -1.79
C ALA A 42 -2.60 2.16 -0.29
N LEU A 43 -1.76 2.71 0.58
CA LEU A 43 -1.90 2.52 2.02
C LEU A 43 -3.15 3.23 2.60
N GLU A 44 -3.57 4.35 2.01
CA GLU A 44 -4.84 5.00 2.35
C GLU A 44 -6.04 4.12 1.99
N GLU A 45 -6.03 3.50 0.80
CA GLU A 45 -7.09 2.56 0.40
C GLU A 45 -7.19 1.34 1.32
N TYR A 46 -6.04 0.80 1.75
CA TYR A 46 -6.03 -0.24 2.78
C TYR A 46 -6.69 0.24 4.08
N LEU A 47 -6.31 1.40 4.62
CA LEU A 47 -6.83 1.88 5.90
C LEU A 47 -8.32 2.23 5.89
N LYS A 48 -8.90 2.49 4.71
CA LYS A 48 -10.35 2.69 4.53
C LYS A 48 -11.15 1.40 4.74
N ASN A 49 -10.58 0.26 4.35
CA ASN A 49 -11.29 -1.03 4.28
C ASN A 49 -10.75 -2.11 5.23
N ALA A 50 -9.62 -1.84 5.90
CA ALA A 50 -9.00 -2.79 6.82
C ALA A 50 -9.77 -2.90 8.14
N ASP A 51 -10.00 -4.13 8.58
CA ASP A 51 -10.43 -4.44 9.93
C ASP A 51 -9.39 -3.99 10.97
N ALA A 52 -9.80 -3.95 12.24
CA ALA A 52 -8.94 -3.60 13.36
C ALA A 52 -7.92 -4.72 13.67
N ASP A 53 -6.95 -4.92 12.79
CA ASP A 53 -5.86 -5.87 12.94
C ASP A 53 -4.51 -5.19 13.25
N ALA A 54 -3.49 -6.01 13.57
CA ALA A 54 -2.13 -5.52 13.85
C ALA A 54 -1.42 -4.93 12.61
N SER A 55 -1.93 -5.20 11.40
CA SER A 55 -1.42 -4.64 10.15
C SER A 55 -1.90 -3.20 9.97
N ARG A 56 -3.09 -2.84 10.48
CA ARG A 56 -3.63 -1.48 10.48
C ARG A 56 -2.72 -0.50 11.22
N TYR A 57 -2.31 -0.85 12.44
CA TYR A 57 -1.41 0.01 13.23
C TYR A 57 -0.06 0.23 12.52
N ARG A 58 0.60 -0.86 12.08
CA ARG A 58 1.89 -0.78 11.37
C ARG A 58 1.80 0.02 10.07
N THR A 59 0.70 -0.14 9.33
CA THR A 59 0.48 0.59 8.10
C THR A 59 0.26 2.07 8.34
N SER A 60 -0.42 2.44 9.45
CA SER A 60 -0.60 3.84 9.83
C SER A 60 0.73 4.53 10.15
N ILE A 61 1.68 3.84 10.80
CA ILE A 61 3.02 4.37 11.05
C ILE A 61 3.75 4.61 9.73
N LEU A 62 3.82 3.60 8.86
CA LEU A 62 4.46 3.71 7.56
C LEU A 62 3.86 4.85 6.72
N LEU A 63 2.54 4.99 6.71
CA LEU A 63 1.85 6.07 5.99
C LEU A 63 2.29 7.45 6.49
N GLN A 64 2.43 7.63 7.81
CA GLN A 64 2.89 8.90 8.37
C GLN A 64 4.35 9.18 8.00
N GLU A 65 5.22 8.19 8.05
CA GLU A 65 6.62 8.32 7.60
C GLU A 65 6.71 8.70 6.12
N LEU A 66 5.90 8.11 5.25
CA LEU A 66 5.91 8.45 3.83
C LEU A 66 5.38 9.86 3.56
N ARG A 67 4.36 10.31 4.31
CA ARG A 67 3.84 11.68 4.19
C ARG A 67 4.84 12.75 4.64
N THR A 68 5.73 12.48 5.60
CA THR A 68 6.77 13.46 5.96
C THR A 68 7.79 13.66 4.86
N ARG A 69 8.02 12.65 4.01
CA ARG A 69 8.94 12.71 2.86
C ARG A 69 8.40 13.51 1.67
N LEU A 70 7.09 13.78 1.64
CA LEU A 70 6.44 14.57 0.60
C LEU A 70 6.37 16.08 0.92
N LYS A 71 6.82 16.47 2.12
CA LYS A 71 6.94 17.88 2.53
C LYS A 71 8.23 18.48 1.98
#